data_AF-A0AB74JLC0-F1
#
_entry.id   AF-A0AB74JLC0-F1
#
_cell.length_a   1.000
_cell.length_b   1.000
_cell.length_c   1.000
_cell.angle_alpha   90.00
_cell.angle_beta   90.00
_cell.angle_gamma   90.00
#
_symmetry.space_group_name_H-M   'P 1'
#
loop_
_entity.id
_entity.type
_entity.pdbx_description
1 polymer ?
#
loop_
_entity_poly.entity_id
_entity_poly.type
_entity_poly.pdbx_seq_one_letter_code
_entity_poly.pdbx_strand_id
1 'polypeptide(L)'
;MSTDLDAEFIARLSLHDPKHFGIQHSQTLHRLEILKNWSISAGSRVLELGCGQGDCTTVLAHAVGEDGKVVAVDPASLDYGSPYTLGQAQNHISNGPLGDRIIWVQQSPLEYLSANHTKFDAAILAHSLWYFPSPLLILNTFRALKQHSKRLLLAEWSLVASHPSAQPHVLAALAQAALECRKPESTSNVRT
;
A
#
# COMPACT_ATOMS: atom_id res chain seq x y z
N MET A 1 9.56 -2.24 25.43
CA MET A 1 8.88 -3.53 25.19
C MET A 1 9.14 -3.87 23.73
N SER A 2 9.94 -4.91 23.48
CA SER A 2 10.27 -5.34 22.11
C SER A 2 9.06 -6.07 21.54
N THR A 3 8.18 -5.35 20.84
CA THR A 3 7.19 -5.97 19.96
C THR A 3 7.96 -6.47 18.75
N ASP A 4 8.56 -7.64 18.86
CA ASP A 4 8.86 -8.42 17.66
C ASP A 4 7.48 -8.80 17.11
N LEU A 5 6.96 -7.92 16.25
CA LEU A 5 5.76 -8.15 15.49
C LEU A 5 6.01 -9.46 14.78
N ASP A 6 5.30 -10.52 15.17
CA ASP A 6 5.49 -11.86 14.63
C ASP A 6 5.20 -11.83 13.13
N ALA A 7 6.25 -11.58 12.35
CA ALA A 7 6.18 -11.33 10.92
C ALA A 7 5.65 -12.57 10.21
N GLU A 8 5.93 -13.75 10.75
CA GLU A 8 5.42 -15.00 10.25
C GLU A 8 3.90 -15.09 10.47
N PHE A 9 3.44 -14.81 11.70
CA PHE A 9 2.02 -14.75 12.01
C PHE A 9 1.29 -13.75 11.11
N ILE A 10 1.78 -12.51 11.00
CA ILE A 10 1.15 -11.46 10.18
C ILE A 10 1.15 -11.86 8.70
N ALA A 11 2.24 -12.44 8.18
CA ALA A 11 2.32 -12.88 6.79
C ALA A 11 1.29 -13.97 6.48
N ARG A 12 0.99 -14.86 7.44
CA ARG A 12 0.00 -15.93 7.27
C ARG A 12 -1.44 -15.42 7.22
N LEU A 13 -1.70 -14.17 7.60
CA LEU A 13 -3.04 -13.55 7.49
C LEU A 13 -3.36 -13.06 6.06
N SER A 14 -2.34 -12.91 5.22
CA SER A 14 -2.52 -12.57 3.80
C SER A 14 -2.72 -13.85 2.97
N LEU A 15 -3.52 -13.75 1.91
CA LEU A 15 -3.71 -14.85 0.96
C LEU A 15 -2.42 -15.08 0.16
N HIS A 16 -1.87 -16.29 0.20
CA HIS A 16 -0.63 -16.66 -0.47
C HIS A 16 -0.63 -18.13 -0.91
N ASP A 17 0.23 -18.48 -1.85
CA ASP A 17 0.51 -19.89 -2.15
C ASP A 17 1.35 -20.51 -1.02
N PRO A 18 0.86 -21.56 -0.32
CA PRO A 18 1.58 -22.19 0.77
C PRO A 18 2.98 -22.71 0.39
N LYS A 19 3.20 -23.08 -0.88
CA LYS A 19 4.51 -23.54 -1.38
C LYS A 19 5.53 -22.41 -1.48
N HIS A 20 5.06 -21.16 -1.55
CA HIS A 20 5.88 -19.97 -1.77
C HIS A 20 5.75 -18.96 -0.61
N PHE A 21 5.47 -19.44 0.60
CA PHE A 21 5.31 -18.60 1.81
C PHE A 21 6.45 -17.59 2.03
N GLY A 22 7.69 -17.96 1.68
CA GLY A 22 8.85 -17.07 1.79
C GLY A 22 8.69 -15.74 1.06
N ILE A 23 7.93 -15.70 -0.05
CA ILE A 23 7.62 -14.47 -0.78
C ILE A 23 6.74 -13.56 0.06
N GLN A 24 5.60 -14.06 0.57
CA GLN A 24 4.70 -13.28 1.42
C GLN A 24 5.40 -12.80 2.70
N HIS A 25 6.16 -13.68 3.34
CA HIS A 25 6.94 -13.35 4.53
C HIS A 25 7.93 -12.21 4.27
N SER A 26 8.64 -12.23 3.13
CA SER A 26 9.57 -11.15 2.75
C SER A 26 8.85 -9.81 2.51
N GLN A 27 7.66 -9.83 1.90
CA GLN A 27 6.85 -8.62 1.70
C GLN A 27 6.37 -8.04 3.03
N THR A 28 5.89 -8.89 3.93
CA THR A 28 5.46 -8.50 5.28
C THR A 28 6.62 -7.92 6.10
N LEU A 29 7.81 -8.55 6.09
CA LEU A 29 9.01 -8.02 6.75
C LEU A 29 9.37 -6.62 6.24
N HIS A 30 9.32 -6.41 4.92
CA HIS A 30 9.59 -5.10 4.33
C HIS A 30 8.61 -4.03 4.81
N ARG A 31 7.30 -4.34 4.87
CA ARG A 31 6.29 -3.40 5.39
C ARG A 31 6.49 -3.12 6.87
N LEU A 32 6.82 -4.14 7.67
CA LEU A 32 7.11 -3.97 9.10
C LEU A 32 8.32 -3.03 9.30
N GLU A 33 9.39 -3.18 8.51
CA GLU A 33 10.56 -2.30 8.59
C GLU A 33 10.24 -0.85 8.23
N ILE A 34 9.40 -0.64 7.20
CA ILE A 34 8.87 0.69 6.89
C ILE A 34 8.11 1.27 8.10
N LEU A 35 7.20 0.49 8.70
CA LEU A 35 6.37 0.95 9.81
C LEU A 35 7.17 1.29 11.08
N LYS A 36 8.31 0.66 11.32
CA LYS A 36 9.22 1.03 12.43
C LYS A 36 9.63 2.50 12.38
N ASN A 37 9.69 3.08 11.18
CA ASN A 37 10.05 4.49 10.97
C ASN A 37 8.83 5.43 11.07
N TRP A 38 7.61 4.89 11.16
CA TRP A 38 6.37 5.65 11.02
C TRP A 38 5.60 5.84 12.31
N SER A 39 6.05 5.32 13.45
CA SER A 39 5.44 5.58 14.78
C SER A 39 3.90 5.64 14.73
N ILE A 40 3.28 4.55 14.26
CA ILE A 40 1.83 4.41 14.23
C ILE A 40 1.38 3.95 15.61
N SER A 41 0.46 4.68 16.23
CA SER A 41 -0.03 4.37 17.57
C SER A 41 -1.19 3.38 17.51
N ALA A 42 -1.31 2.54 18.54
CA ALA A 42 -2.53 1.78 18.75
C ALA A 42 -3.73 2.73 18.93
N GLY A 43 -4.90 2.33 18.44
CA GLY A 43 -6.12 3.14 18.37
C GLY A 43 -6.16 4.16 17.23
N SER A 44 -5.08 4.30 16.43
CA SER A 44 -5.07 5.28 15.34
C SER A 44 -6.04 4.91 14.20
N ARG A 45 -6.62 5.94 13.60
CA ARG A 45 -7.34 5.86 12.33
C ARG A 45 -6.46 6.34 11.20
N VAL A 46 -6.03 5.43 10.33
CA VAL A 46 -5.11 5.72 9.22
C VAL A 46 -5.76 5.52 7.86
N LEU A 47 -5.34 6.32 6.88
CA LEU A 47 -5.75 6.22 5.49
C LEU A 47 -4.57 5.68 4.67
N GLU A 48 -4.77 4.61 3.93
CA GLU A 48 -3.81 4.07 2.96
C GLU A 48 -4.34 4.27 1.55
N LEU A 49 -3.52 4.87 0.67
CA LEU A 49 -3.84 5.05 -0.75
C LEU A 49 -2.94 4.16 -1.61
N GLY A 50 -3.57 3.29 -2.40
CA GLY A 50 -2.93 2.25 -3.19
C GLY A 50 -2.71 0.97 -2.39
N CYS A 51 -3.77 0.44 -1.75
CA CYS A 51 -3.65 -0.73 -0.87
C CYS A 51 -3.47 -2.06 -1.62
N GLY A 52 -3.82 -2.14 -2.91
CA GLY A 52 -3.73 -3.34 -3.72
C GLY A 52 -4.36 -4.57 -3.03
N GLN A 53 -3.57 -5.64 -2.90
CA GLN A 53 -3.99 -6.90 -2.26
C GLN A 53 -3.97 -6.86 -0.73
N GLY A 54 -3.42 -5.81 -0.13
CA GLY A 54 -3.47 -5.60 1.32
C GLY A 54 -2.20 -5.91 2.09
N ASP A 55 -1.02 -6.12 1.46
CA ASP A 55 0.21 -6.45 2.20
C ASP A 55 0.59 -5.41 3.27
N CYS A 56 0.50 -4.14 2.90
CA CYS A 56 0.75 -3.03 3.83
C CYS A 56 -0.46 -2.81 4.75
N THR A 57 -1.68 -2.95 4.24
CA THR A 57 -2.93 -2.87 5.03
C THR A 57 -2.95 -3.86 6.19
N THR A 58 -2.56 -5.12 5.98
CA THR A 58 -2.51 -6.16 7.02
C THR A 58 -1.56 -5.75 8.15
N VAL A 59 -0.39 -5.22 7.81
CA VAL A 59 0.61 -4.77 8.78
C VAL A 59 0.13 -3.51 9.51
N LEU A 60 -0.53 -2.58 8.82
CA LEU A 60 -1.15 -1.39 9.42
C LEU A 60 -2.29 -1.77 10.37
N ALA A 61 -3.16 -2.71 9.98
CA ALA A 61 -4.29 -3.18 10.78
C ALA A 61 -3.83 -3.90 12.04
N HIS A 62 -2.70 -4.60 11.98
CA HIS A 62 -2.04 -5.12 13.16
C HIS A 62 -1.51 -3.99 14.06
N ALA A 63 -0.79 -3.01 13.48
CA ALA A 63 -0.16 -1.92 14.22
C ALA A 63 -1.14 -0.97 14.93
N VAL A 64 -2.29 -0.66 14.30
CA VAL A 64 -3.31 0.19 14.93
C VAL A 64 -4.09 -0.52 16.04
N GLY A 65 -3.97 -1.84 16.20
CA GLY A 65 -4.64 -2.59 17.28
C GLY A 65 -6.16 -2.69 17.13
N GLU A 66 -6.81 -3.28 18.14
CA GLU A 66 -8.25 -3.61 18.12
C GLU A 66 -9.16 -2.39 18.03
N ASP A 67 -8.79 -1.29 18.69
CA ASP A 67 -9.55 -0.03 18.67
C ASP A 67 -9.21 0.87 17.46
N GLY A 68 -8.24 0.45 16.65
CA GLY A 68 -7.77 1.20 15.50
C GLY A 68 -8.57 0.92 14.22
N LYS A 69 -8.33 1.74 13.19
CA LYS A 69 -8.97 1.53 11.88
C LYS A 69 -8.04 1.91 10.73
N VAL A 70 -7.98 1.05 9.73
CA VAL A 70 -7.34 1.33 8.43
C VAL A 70 -8.44 1.51 7.39
N VAL A 71 -8.44 2.65 6.70
CA VAL A 71 -9.20 2.82 5.47
C VAL A 71 -8.23 2.62 4.30
N ALA A 72 -8.45 1.57 3.53
CA ALA A 72 -7.57 1.11 2.47
C ALA A 72 -8.23 1.35 1.11
N VAL A 73 -7.67 2.27 0.32
CA VAL A 73 -8.26 2.76 -0.93
C VAL A 73 -7.41 2.29 -2.11
N ASP A 74 -8.04 1.71 -3.14
CA ASP A 74 -7.38 1.38 -4.39
C ASP A 74 -8.35 1.50 -5.58
N PRO A 75 -7.95 2.06 -6.73
CA PRO A 75 -8.82 2.18 -7.89
C PRO A 75 -8.99 0.88 -8.71
N ALA A 76 -8.12 -0.11 -8.52
CA ALA A 76 -8.10 -1.31 -9.37
C ALA A 76 -9.38 -2.15 -9.25
N SER A 77 -9.70 -2.90 -10.30
CA SER A 77 -10.79 -3.87 -10.25
C SER A 77 -10.54 -4.93 -9.18
N LEU A 78 -11.57 -5.34 -8.44
CA LEU A 78 -11.47 -6.47 -7.52
C LEU A 78 -11.20 -7.80 -8.23
N ASP A 79 -11.43 -7.85 -9.55
CA ASP A 79 -11.09 -8.99 -10.41
C ASP A 79 -9.66 -8.94 -10.96
N TYR A 80 -8.90 -7.87 -10.68
CA TYR A 80 -7.51 -7.74 -11.10
C TYR A 80 -6.60 -8.65 -10.27
N GLY A 81 -5.64 -9.31 -10.90
CA GLY A 81 -4.62 -10.15 -10.24
C GLY A 81 -4.71 -11.63 -10.58
N SER A 82 -3.58 -12.32 -10.48
CA SER A 82 -3.43 -13.76 -10.65
C SER A 82 -2.19 -14.22 -9.86
N PRO A 83 -2.18 -15.40 -9.21
CA PRO A 83 -3.23 -16.43 -9.19
C PRO A 83 -4.46 -16.07 -8.35
N TYR A 84 -4.35 -15.04 -7.51
CA TYR A 84 -5.46 -14.52 -6.71
C TYR A 84 -5.77 -13.08 -7.14
N THR A 85 -7.06 -12.75 -7.18
CA THR A 85 -7.48 -11.37 -7.45
C THR A 85 -7.38 -10.51 -6.19
N LEU A 86 -7.39 -9.19 -6.36
CA LEU A 86 -7.42 -8.25 -5.22
C LEU A 86 -8.62 -8.51 -4.31
N GLY A 87 -9.80 -8.74 -4.89
CA GLY A 87 -11.01 -9.06 -4.14
C GLY A 87 -10.89 -10.34 -3.33
N GLN A 88 -10.25 -11.39 -3.88
CA GLN A 88 -10.00 -12.63 -3.15
C GLN A 88 -9.06 -12.41 -1.97
N ALA A 89 -7.97 -11.66 -2.17
CA ALA A 89 -7.01 -11.36 -1.10
C ALA A 89 -7.62 -10.49 0.00
N GLN A 90 -8.32 -9.41 -0.37
CA GLN A 90 -9.00 -8.52 0.57
C GLN A 90 -10.10 -9.27 1.36
N ASN A 91 -10.89 -10.11 0.69
CA ASN A 91 -11.91 -10.93 1.35
C ASN A 91 -11.28 -11.96 2.31
N HIS A 92 -10.15 -12.57 1.93
CA HIS A 92 -9.43 -13.49 2.82
C HIS A 92 -9.01 -12.79 4.12
N ILE A 93 -8.38 -11.61 4.03
CA ILE A 93 -7.97 -10.81 5.20
C ILE A 93 -9.19 -10.39 6.02
N SER A 94 -10.29 -10.00 5.35
CA SER A 94 -11.53 -9.54 6.00
C SER A 94 -12.22 -10.64 6.81
N ASN A 95 -12.09 -11.90 6.41
CA ASN A 95 -12.62 -13.04 7.16
C ASN A 95 -11.66 -13.52 8.27
N GLY A 96 -10.48 -12.89 8.38
CA GLY A 96 -9.49 -13.17 9.42
C GLY A 96 -9.62 -12.23 10.63
N PRO A 97 -8.69 -12.35 11.60
CA PRO A 97 -8.74 -11.61 12.87
C PRO A 97 -8.54 -10.09 12.74
N LEU A 98 -8.15 -9.60 11.55
CA LEU A 98 -7.94 -8.17 11.30
C LEU A 98 -9.12 -7.52 10.56
N GLY A 99 -10.13 -8.29 10.13
CA GLY A 99 -11.20 -7.81 9.27
C GLY A 99 -11.95 -6.61 9.86
N ASP A 100 -12.29 -6.67 11.15
CA ASP A 100 -12.99 -5.59 11.85
C ASP A 100 -12.18 -4.30 11.93
N ARG A 101 -10.88 -4.32 11.63
CA ARG A 101 -9.99 -3.15 11.66
C ARG A 101 -9.82 -2.49 10.29
N ILE A 102 -10.39 -3.06 9.23
CA ILE A 102 -10.14 -2.61 7.86
C ILE A 102 -11.45 -2.19 7.17
N ILE A 103 -11.39 -1.10 6.42
CA ILE A 103 -12.43 -0.69 5.47
C ILE A 103 -11.77 -0.62 4.09
N TRP A 104 -12.16 -1.53 3.20
CA TRP A 104 -11.72 -1.53 1.81
C TRP A 104 -12.60 -0.60 0.96
N VAL A 105 -11.98 0.22 0.11
CA VAL A 105 -12.68 1.15 -0.76
C VAL A 105 -12.11 1.09 -2.17
N GLN A 106 -12.94 0.66 -3.13
CA GLN A 106 -12.57 0.62 -4.53
C GLN A 106 -12.85 1.98 -5.20
N GLN A 107 -11.91 2.92 -5.09
CA GLN A 107 -12.01 4.27 -5.65
C GLN A 107 -10.62 4.82 -5.99
N SER A 108 -10.53 5.79 -6.89
CA SER A 108 -9.29 6.56 -7.00
C SER A 108 -9.07 7.44 -5.76
N PRO A 109 -7.80 7.81 -5.45
CA PRO A 109 -7.51 8.66 -4.31
C PRO A 109 -8.29 9.98 -4.30
N LEU A 110 -8.42 10.66 -5.44
CA LEU A 110 -9.12 11.94 -5.50
C LEU A 110 -10.64 11.79 -5.35
N GLU A 111 -11.24 10.74 -5.92
CA GLU A 111 -12.67 10.46 -5.72
C GLU A 111 -12.97 10.25 -4.23
N TYR A 112 -12.20 9.40 -3.55
CA TYR A 112 -12.37 9.15 -2.13
C TYR A 112 -12.22 10.41 -1.28
N LEU A 113 -11.16 11.19 -1.51
CA LEU A 113 -10.89 12.42 -0.75
C LEU A 113 -11.94 13.50 -1.00
N SER A 114 -12.50 13.59 -2.22
CA SER A 114 -13.53 14.57 -2.55
C SER A 114 -14.90 14.25 -1.93
N ALA A 115 -15.22 12.97 -1.79
CA ALA A 115 -16.53 12.51 -1.32
C ALA A 115 -16.62 12.33 0.21
N ASN A 116 -15.49 12.34 0.92
CA ASN A 116 -15.42 12.06 2.33
C ASN A 116 -14.91 13.28 3.13
N HIS A 117 -15.23 13.35 4.43
CA HIS A 117 -14.74 14.40 5.33
C HIS A 117 -14.06 13.86 6.58
N THR A 118 -13.83 12.55 6.63
CA THR A 118 -13.15 11.86 7.73
C THR A 118 -11.73 12.39 7.90
N LYS A 119 -11.34 12.63 9.16
CA LYS A 119 -9.98 12.96 9.55
C LYS A 119 -9.22 11.70 9.95
N PHE A 120 -7.92 11.70 9.67
CA PHE A 120 -7.03 10.57 9.93
C PHE A 120 -5.79 11.05 10.69
N ASP A 121 -5.31 10.22 11.60
CA ASP A 121 -4.08 10.46 12.34
C ASP A 121 -2.85 10.43 11.43
N ALA A 122 -2.90 9.62 10.36
CA ALA A 122 -1.92 9.62 9.28
C ALA A 122 -2.55 9.21 7.94
N ALA A 123 -2.02 9.74 6.86
CA ALA A 123 -2.22 9.25 5.50
C ALA A 123 -0.93 8.60 4.99
N ILE A 124 -1.05 7.48 4.27
CA ILE A 124 0.04 6.58 3.91
C ILE A 124 0.00 6.28 2.41
N LEU A 125 1.16 6.35 1.77
CA LEU A 125 1.40 5.77 0.44
C LEU A 125 2.68 4.93 0.52
N ALA A 126 2.56 3.62 0.35
CA ALA A 126 3.67 2.68 0.40
C ALA A 126 3.77 1.94 -0.94
N HIS A 127 4.79 2.24 -1.74
CA HIS A 127 5.01 1.65 -3.06
C HIS A 127 3.85 1.81 -4.03
N SER A 128 3.20 2.97 -4.00
CA SER A 128 2.08 3.31 -4.88
C SER A 128 2.31 4.60 -5.68
N LEU A 129 3.37 5.38 -5.39
CA LEU A 129 3.59 6.67 -6.04
C LEU A 129 3.96 6.52 -7.51
N TRP A 130 4.78 5.52 -7.86
CA TRP A 130 5.16 5.26 -9.24
C TRP A 130 3.98 4.90 -10.16
N TYR A 131 2.83 4.51 -9.58
CA TYR A 131 1.66 4.06 -10.34
C TYR A 131 0.69 5.18 -10.72
N PHE A 132 0.94 6.40 -10.23
CA PHE A 132 0.18 7.57 -10.64
C PHE A 132 0.46 7.90 -12.12
N PRO A 133 -0.56 8.25 -12.91
CA PRO A 133 -0.40 8.57 -14.33
C PRO A 133 0.29 9.91 -14.59
N SER A 134 0.48 10.76 -13.58
CA SER A 134 1.26 11.99 -13.72
C SER A 134 1.73 12.54 -12.37
N PRO A 135 2.86 13.28 -12.33
CA PRO A 135 3.27 14.05 -11.17
C PRO A 135 2.23 15.09 -10.71
N LEU A 136 1.47 15.66 -11.66
CA LEU A 136 0.39 16.60 -11.35
C LEU A 136 -0.71 15.92 -10.52
N LEU A 137 -1.05 14.65 -10.83
CA LEU A 137 -2.04 13.93 -10.05
C LEU A 137 -1.55 13.65 -8.62
N ILE A 138 -0.28 13.30 -8.43
CA ILE A 138 0.33 13.16 -7.09
C ILE A 138 0.18 14.46 -6.31
N LEU A 139 0.54 15.60 -6.92
CA LEU A 139 0.42 16.92 -6.29
C LEU A 139 -1.02 17.25 -5.90
N ASN A 140 -1.98 16.96 -6.78
CA ASN A 140 -3.40 17.19 -6.49
C ASN A 140 -3.89 16.28 -5.36
N THR A 141 -3.48 15.02 -5.32
CA THR A 141 -3.77 14.10 -4.22
C THR A 141 -3.20 14.61 -2.90
N PHE A 142 -1.96 15.10 -2.87
CA PHE A 142 -1.36 15.68 -1.66
C PHE A 142 -2.10 16.95 -1.19
N ARG A 143 -2.54 17.81 -2.11
CA ARG A 143 -3.35 18.98 -1.79
C ARG A 143 -4.69 18.60 -1.17
N ALA A 144 -5.37 17.59 -1.73
CA ALA A 144 -6.62 17.08 -1.17
C ALA A 144 -6.39 16.44 0.20
N LEU A 145 -5.36 15.59 0.34
CA LEU A 145 -4.99 14.90 1.59
C LEU A 145 -4.77 15.85 2.76
N LYS A 146 -4.27 17.07 2.52
CA LYS A 146 -4.08 18.10 3.58
C LYS A 146 -5.37 18.41 4.34
N GLN A 147 -6.53 18.20 3.72
CA GLN A 147 -7.82 18.37 4.38
C GLN A 147 -8.16 17.20 5.31
N HIS A 148 -7.51 16.04 5.17
CA HIS A 148 -7.86 14.81 5.88
C HIS A 148 -6.85 14.44 6.95
N SER A 149 -5.57 14.75 6.74
CA SER A 149 -4.53 14.49 7.73
C SER A 149 -3.46 15.58 7.72
N LYS A 150 -2.89 15.84 8.90
CA LYS A 150 -1.71 16.70 9.06
C LYS A 150 -0.41 15.92 8.91
N ARG A 151 -0.49 14.59 8.79
CA ARG A 151 0.66 13.69 8.76
C ARG A 151 0.61 12.80 7.52
N LEU A 152 1.59 12.97 6.63
CA LEU A 152 1.75 12.16 5.43
C LEU A 152 3.00 11.28 5.58
N LEU A 153 2.84 9.98 5.39
CA LEU A 153 3.89 8.97 5.48
C LEU A 153 4.07 8.34 4.10
N LEU A 154 5.29 8.39 3.58
CA LEU A 154 5.62 7.94 2.23
C LEU A 154 6.76 6.92 2.28
N ALA A 155 6.63 5.85 1.52
CA ALA A 155 7.73 4.95 1.20
C ALA A 155 7.65 4.63 -0.29
N GLU A 156 8.77 4.81 -0.99
CA GLU A 156 8.88 4.45 -2.41
C GLU A 156 10.30 4.01 -2.73
N TRP A 157 10.46 3.30 -3.84
CA TRP A 157 11.77 2.92 -4.37
C TRP A 157 12.64 4.14 -4.69
N SER A 158 13.87 4.11 -4.19
CA SER A 158 14.92 5.04 -4.60
C SER A 158 15.34 4.75 -6.05
N LEU A 159 15.59 5.81 -6.84
CA LEU A 159 16.22 5.70 -8.16
C LEU A 159 17.73 5.41 -8.09
N VAL A 160 18.26 5.20 -6.89
CA VAL A 160 19.63 4.78 -6.63
C VAL A 160 19.59 3.53 -5.76
N ALA A 161 20.09 2.42 -6.29
CA ALA A 161 20.18 1.16 -5.56
C ALA A 161 21.27 1.25 -4.47
N SER A 162 20.93 0.86 -3.25
CA SER A 162 21.89 0.73 -2.13
C SER A 162 22.70 -0.57 -2.17
N HIS A 163 22.27 -1.54 -2.99
CA HIS A 163 22.95 -2.82 -3.17
C HIS A 163 23.01 -3.19 -4.66
N PRO A 164 24.15 -3.72 -5.16
CA PRO A 164 24.30 -4.05 -6.59
C PRO A 164 23.22 -4.98 -7.15
N SER A 165 22.72 -5.92 -6.34
CA SER A 165 21.66 -6.85 -6.76
C SER A 165 20.30 -6.18 -7.02
N ALA A 166 20.08 -4.96 -6.52
CA ALA A 166 18.87 -4.18 -6.76
C ALA A 166 18.98 -3.27 -8.01
N GLN A 167 20.18 -3.12 -8.59
CA GLN A 167 20.39 -2.32 -9.79
C GLN A 167 19.49 -2.75 -10.97
N PRO A 168 19.25 -4.05 -11.24
CA PRO A 168 18.35 -4.46 -12.32
C PRO A 168 16.93 -3.94 -12.15
N HIS A 169 16.42 -3.85 -10.92
CA HIS A 169 15.08 -3.31 -10.65
C HIS A 169 14.98 -1.83 -11.05
N VAL A 170 15.96 -1.02 -10.64
CA VAL A 170 16.01 0.42 -10.99
C VAL A 170 16.09 0.61 -12.50
N LEU A 171 16.97 -0.13 -13.18
CA LEU A 171 17.12 -0.05 -14.63
C LEU A 171 15.84 -0.50 -15.37
N ALA A 172 15.18 -1.55 -14.90
CA ALA A 172 13.91 -2.01 -15.46
C ALA A 172 12.81 -0.95 -15.33
N ALA A 173 12.68 -0.33 -14.14
CA ALA A 173 11.70 0.73 -13.91
C ALA A 173 11.96 1.95 -14.81
N LEU A 174 13.21 2.40 -14.92
CA LEU A 174 13.59 3.52 -15.80
C LEU A 174 13.38 3.21 -17.28
N ALA A 175 13.71 1.99 -17.71
CA ALA A 175 13.49 1.55 -19.09
C ALA A 175 11.98 1.51 -19.42
N GLN A 176 11.17 0.97 -18.52
CA GLN A 176 9.71 0.95 -18.67
C GLN A 176 9.15 2.38 -18.70
N ALA A 177 9.54 3.25 -17.76
CA ALA A 177 9.13 4.66 -17.75
C ALA A 177 9.45 5.35 -19.09
N ALA A 178 10.67 5.18 -19.59
CA ALA A 178 11.09 5.77 -20.86
C ALA A 178 10.28 5.25 -22.04
N LEU A 179 9.92 3.97 -22.08
CA LEU A 179 9.10 3.44 -23.17
C LEU A 179 7.65 3.94 -23.07
N GLU A 180 7.06 3.81 -21.88
CA GLU A 180 5.63 4.02 -21.65
C GLU A 180 5.24 5.50 -21.74
N CYS A 181 6.11 6.43 -21.32
CA CYS A 181 5.81 7.87 -21.39
C CYS A 181 5.69 8.42 -22.83
N ARG A 182 6.13 7.64 -23.83
CA ARG A 182 6.03 7.98 -25.26
C ARG A 182 4.81 7.38 -25.94
N LYS A 183 4.04 6.52 -25.26
CA LYS A 183 2.79 5.99 -25.80
C LYS A 183 1.68 7.04 -25.65
N PRO A 184 0.80 7.22 -26.65
CA PRO A 184 -0.35 8.11 -26.53
C PRO A 184 -1.25 7.77 -25.33
N GLU A 185 -1.39 6.46 -25.05
CA GLU A 185 -2.07 5.92 -23.89
C GLU A 185 -1.23 4.79 -23.30
N SER A 186 -1.07 4.78 -21.97
CA SER A 186 -0.41 3.70 -21.25
C SER A 186 -1.20 3.34 -20.00
N THR A 187 -1.42 2.04 -19.81
CA THR A 187 -1.98 1.43 -18.60
C THR A 187 -0.90 0.75 -17.76
N SER A 188 0.37 0.91 -18.14
CA SER A 188 1.50 0.28 -17.48
C SER A 188 1.75 0.90 -16.11
N ASN A 189 2.19 0.10 -15.13
CA ASN A 189 2.38 0.57 -13.76
C ASN A 189 3.36 1.75 -13.69
N VAL A 190 4.54 1.65 -14.31
CA VAL A 190 5.50 2.76 -14.39
C VAL A 190 5.39 3.41 -15.77
N ARG A 191 4.87 4.65 -15.84
CA ARG A 191 4.52 5.30 -17.12
C ARG A 191 4.78 6.81 -17.21
N THR A 192 5.50 7.39 -16.24
CA THR A 192 5.77 8.83 -16.14
C THR A 192 7.24 9.11 -15.90
#